data_AF-A0A1D1Z8L2-F1
#
_entry.id   AF-A0A1D1Z8L2-F1
#
_cell.length_a   1.000
_cell.length_b   1.000
_cell.length_c   1.000
_cell.angle_alpha   90.00
_cell.angle_beta   90.00
_cell.angle_gamma   90.00
#
_symmetry.space_group_name_H-M   'P 1'
#
loop_
_entity.id
_entity.type
_entity.pdbx_description
1 polymer ?
#
loop_
_entity_poly.entity_id
_entity_poly.type
_entity_poly.pdbx_seq_one_letter_code
_entity_poly.pdbx_strand_id
1 'polypeptide(L)'
;ANANANARPNQPAAALSFSRFLNHVLPFLNSILLINQLNHVVVIAAGVRSCGYIYDSGGGGDGAKVPDLSAGVMRGLEEFVEADRQLSKGGERATESSSLASLLSGSLSLALCYIQRVFRSGTIHPHPRILCLQGSPDGPEQYVAVMNAIFSAQRSMVPIDSCVVGIQHSAFLQQASHITGGVYLKPQQHDGLLQYLSMVFATDLQSRSFLQLPKPAGVDFRASCFCHKKTIDRGYVCSVCLSIFCKPHKKCSTCGSDFKQSPADSNSKADGKRKTPDA
;
A
#
# COMPACT_ATOMS: atom_id res chain seq x y z
N ALA A 1 13.05 -10.45 -46.08
CA ALA A 1 11.73 -9.83 -45.84
C ALA A 1 10.78 -10.90 -45.30
N ASN A 2 10.06 -10.57 -44.23
CA ASN A 2 9.05 -11.36 -43.52
C ASN A 2 9.45 -12.67 -42.81
N ALA A 3 9.75 -12.52 -41.52
CA ALA A 3 9.50 -13.55 -40.51
C ALA A 3 8.89 -12.86 -39.27
N ASN A 4 7.60 -12.58 -39.32
CA ASN A 4 6.83 -12.14 -38.17
C ASN A 4 5.47 -12.83 -38.22
N ALA A 5 5.32 -13.93 -37.47
CA ALA A 5 4.03 -14.48 -37.03
C ALA A 5 4.27 -15.77 -36.22
N ASN A 6 4.57 -15.61 -34.92
CA ASN A 6 4.14 -16.53 -33.86
C ASN A 6 4.48 -15.95 -32.47
N ALA A 7 4.15 -14.68 -32.27
CA ALA A 7 3.91 -14.16 -30.93
C ALA A 7 2.55 -14.73 -30.48
N ARG A 8 2.59 -15.76 -29.63
CA ARG A 8 1.38 -16.28 -28.98
C ARG A 8 0.65 -15.11 -28.31
N PRO A 9 -0.68 -14.97 -28.48
CA PRO A 9 -1.43 -13.93 -27.81
C PRO A 9 -1.27 -14.11 -26.29
N ASN A 10 -0.92 -13.02 -25.61
CA ASN A 10 -0.88 -12.93 -24.14
C ASN A 10 -2.16 -13.54 -23.57
N GLN A 11 -2.05 -14.74 -23.02
CA GLN A 11 -3.08 -15.30 -22.17
C GLN A 11 -3.27 -14.34 -20.99
N PRO A 12 -4.51 -14.02 -20.58
CA PRO A 12 -4.73 -13.24 -19.36
C PRO A 12 -4.04 -14.00 -18.23
N ALA A 13 -3.12 -13.33 -17.52
CA ALA A 13 -2.35 -13.94 -16.45
C ALA A 13 -3.31 -14.67 -15.51
N ALA A 14 -3.28 -16.01 -15.53
CA ALA A 14 -4.20 -16.82 -14.75
C ALA A 14 -4.06 -16.41 -13.29
N ALA A 15 -5.17 -16.05 -12.66
CA ALA A 15 -5.19 -15.67 -11.25
C ALA A 15 -4.63 -16.84 -10.42
N LEU A 16 -3.52 -16.60 -9.73
CA LEU A 16 -2.88 -17.60 -8.90
C LEU A 16 -3.84 -17.99 -7.76
N SER A 17 -4.15 -19.27 -7.63
CA SER A 17 -4.92 -19.76 -6.48
C SER A 17 -4.19 -19.45 -5.18
N PHE A 18 -4.94 -19.11 -4.14
CA PHE A 18 -4.40 -18.80 -2.82
C PHE A 18 -3.56 -19.95 -2.23
N SER A 19 -3.93 -21.21 -2.50
CA SER A 19 -3.11 -22.36 -2.09
C SER A 19 -1.73 -22.37 -2.77
N ARG A 20 -1.67 -22.07 -4.08
CA ARG A 20 -0.39 -21.95 -4.79
C ARG A 20 0.42 -20.76 -4.31
N PHE A 21 -0.23 -19.64 -3.97
CA PHE A 21 0.41 -18.49 -3.36
C PHE A 21 1.15 -18.88 -2.07
N LEU A 22 0.46 -19.56 -1.15
CA LEU A 22 1.06 -20.01 0.11
C LEU A 22 2.21 -21.00 -0.11
N ASN A 23 2.11 -21.89 -1.10
CA ASN A 23 3.19 -22.79 -1.47
C ASN A 23 4.48 -22.07 -1.93
N HIS A 24 4.38 -20.83 -2.39
CA HIS A 24 5.57 -20.00 -2.70
C HIS A 24 6.01 -19.14 -1.52
N VAL A 25 5.08 -18.62 -0.72
CA VAL A 25 5.41 -17.73 0.41
C VAL A 25 6.02 -18.50 1.58
N LEU A 26 5.50 -19.69 1.91
CA LEU A 26 5.99 -20.47 3.05
C LEU A 26 7.47 -20.89 2.91
N PRO A 27 7.93 -21.45 1.76
CA PRO A 27 9.35 -21.71 1.55
C PRO A 27 10.20 -20.44 1.57
N PHE A 28 9.67 -19.32 1.08
CA PHE A 28 10.36 -18.04 1.15
C PHE A 28 10.55 -17.58 2.60
N LEU A 29 9.52 -17.64 3.45
CA LEU A 29 9.66 -17.28 4.86
C LEU A 29 10.65 -18.20 5.59
N ASN A 30 10.61 -19.51 5.30
CA ASN A 30 11.60 -20.46 5.80
C ASN A 30 13.02 -20.07 5.35
N SER A 31 13.21 -19.65 4.09
CA SER A 31 14.53 -19.22 3.61
C SER A 31 15.06 -18.00 4.37
N ILE A 32 14.20 -17.06 4.78
CA ILE A 32 14.62 -15.90 5.60
C ILE A 32 15.10 -16.35 6.97
N LEU A 33 14.38 -17.26 7.63
CA LEU A 33 14.79 -17.82 8.91
C LEU A 33 16.10 -18.62 8.82
N LEU A 34 16.36 -19.24 7.66
CA LEU A 34 17.59 -19.99 7.41
C LEU A 34 18.81 -19.09 7.13
N ILE A 35 18.61 -17.89 6.57
CA ILE A 35 19.72 -16.96 6.26
C ILE A 35 20.44 -16.50 7.53
N ASN A 36 19.71 -16.26 8.62
CA ASN A 36 20.31 -15.85 9.89
C ASN A 36 19.44 -16.29 11.08
N GLN A 37 20.08 -16.84 12.11
CA GLN A 37 19.42 -17.33 13.33
C GLN A 37 18.78 -16.22 14.16
N LEU A 38 19.24 -14.97 14.01
CA LEU A 38 18.67 -13.80 14.67
C LEU A 38 17.47 -13.19 13.90
N ASN A 39 17.11 -13.75 12.75
CA ASN A 39 15.98 -13.26 11.99
C ASN A 39 14.68 -13.62 12.69
N HIS A 40 13.85 -12.61 12.92
CA HIS A 40 12.50 -12.76 13.42
C HIS A 40 11.51 -12.45 12.30
N VAL A 41 10.60 -13.39 12.05
CA VAL A 41 9.51 -13.26 11.08
C VAL A 41 8.19 -13.10 11.83
N VAL A 42 7.40 -12.13 11.38
CA VAL A 42 6.03 -11.88 11.84
C VAL A 42 5.13 -11.80 10.61
N VAL A 43 4.02 -12.53 10.64
CA VAL A 43 3.04 -12.56 9.55
C VAL A 43 1.75 -11.89 10.03
N ILE A 44 1.31 -10.88 9.28
CA ILE A 44 0.07 -10.14 9.54
C ILE A 44 -0.86 -10.35 8.35
N ALA A 45 -2.10 -10.75 8.60
CA ALA A 45 -3.13 -10.78 7.58
C ALA A 45 -3.92 -9.46 7.53
N ALA A 46 -4.27 -9.07 6.31
CA ALA A 46 -5.19 -7.99 6.02
C ALA A 46 -6.44 -8.55 5.34
N GLY A 47 -7.55 -8.57 6.08
CA GLY A 47 -8.87 -8.90 5.56
C GLY A 47 -9.60 -7.68 5.02
N VAL A 48 -10.90 -7.84 4.75
CA VAL A 48 -11.76 -6.73 4.31
C VAL A 48 -12.21 -5.89 5.51
N ARG A 49 -12.48 -6.54 6.65
CA ARG A 49 -13.03 -5.89 7.84
C ARG A 49 -12.11 -5.94 9.06
N SER A 50 -11.14 -6.84 9.05
CA SER A 50 -10.18 -7.01 10.14
C SER A 50 -8.73 -7.10 9.64
N CYS A 51 -7.79 -6.86 10.55
CA CYS A 51 -6.37 -7.18 10.35
C CYS A 51 -5.83 -7.77 11.66
N GLY A 52 -4.93 -8.75 11.57
CA GLY A 52 -4.50 -9.51 12.75
C GLY A 52 -3.17 -10.21 12.56
N TYR A 53 -2.51 -10.53 13.68
CA TYR A 53 -1.28 -11.31 13.69
C TYR A 53 -1.62 -12.79 13.49
N ILE A 54 -1.03 -13.41 12.48
CA ILE A 54 -1.18 -14.85 12.20
C ILE A 54 -0.06 -15.63 12.87
N TYR A 55 1.17 -15.10 12.81
CA TYR A 55 2.35 -15.80 13.26
C TYR A 55 3.38 -14.81 13.79
N ASP A 56 3.99 -15.15 14.92
CA ASP A 56 5.12 -14.44 15.50
C ASP A 56 6.17 -15.48 15.95
N SER A 57 7.37 -15.40 15.40
CA SER A 57 8.50 -16.26 15.78
C SER A 57 9.18 -15.85 17.10
N GLY A 58 9.01 -14.59 17.54
CA GLY A 58 9.59 -14.05 18.77
C GLY A 58 8.64 -14.04 19.97
N GLY A 59 7.34 -14.26 19.74
CA GLY A 59 6.33 -14.33 20.80
C GLY A 59 6.46 -15.64 21.58
N GLY A 60 6.93 -15.57 22.83
CA GLY A 60 7.18 -16.71 23.71
C GLY A 60 5.97 -17.61 23.96
N GLY A 61 5.79 -18.59 23.07
CA GLY A 61 5.12 -19.85 23.35
C GLY A 61 6.16 -20.88 23.76
N ASP A 62 5.88 -21.53 24.89
CA ASP A 62 6.62 -22.56 25.61
C ASP A 62 7.59 -23.42 24.76
N GLY A 63 8.80 -23.61 25.27
CA GLY A 63 9.89 -24.25 24.54
C GLY A 63 9.57 -25.69 24.13
N ALA A 64 9.44 -25.96 22.84
CA ALA A 64 9.66 -27.29 22.26
C ALA A 64 9.55 -27.25 20.74
N LYS A 65 10.66 -27.64 20.08
CA LYS A 65 10.76 -28.07 18.67
C LYS A 65 10.58 -26.94 17.66
N VAL A 66 11.45 -26.89 16.65
CA VAL A 66 11.28 -26.10 15.43
C VAL A 66 9.84 -26.31 14.94
N PRO A 67 8.91 -25.35 15.16
CA PRO A 67 7.53 -25.58 14.82
C PRO A 67 7.46 -25.55 13.31
N ASP A 68 6.70 -26.45 12.73
CA ASP A 68 6.35 -26.41 11.32
C ASP A 68 5.73 -25.04 11.00
N LEU A 69 6.54 -24.08 10.54
CA LEU A 69 6.12 -22.70 10.21
C LEU A 69 4.88 -22.75 9.33
N SER A 70 4.87 -23.70 8.40
CA SER A 70 3.74 -24.04 7.54
C SER A 70 2.48 -24.28 8.36
N ALA A 71 2.46 -25.26 9.26
CA ALA A 71 1.28 -25.57 10.07
C ALA A 71 0.85 -24.38 10.95
N GLY A 72 1.80 -23.64 11.53
CA GLY A 72 1.50 -22.46 12.35
C GLY A 72 0.80 -21.36 11.55
N VAL A 73 1.36 -20.98 10.41
CA VAL A 73 0.79 -19.96 9.52
C VAL A 73 -0.55 -20.41 8.94
N MET A 74 -0.66 -21.66 8.50
CA MET A 74 -1.90 -22.22 7.94
C MET A 74 -3.04 -22.17 8.97
N ARG A 75 -2.79 -22.62 10.21
CA ARG A 75 -3.79 -22.58 11.28
C ARG A 75 -4.24 -21.16 11.61
N GLY A 76 -3.29 -20.25 11.84
CA GLY A 76 -3.64 -18.87 12.17
C GLY A 76 -4.37 -18.15 11.02
N LEU A 77 -4.09 -18.53 9.77
CA LEU A 77 -4.79 -18.02 8.60
C LEU A 77 -6.21 -18.57 8.49
N GLU A 78 -6.44 -19.85 8.78
CA GLU A 78 -7.78 -20.45 8.84
C GLU A 78 -8.64 -19.78 9.93
N GLU A 79 -8.07 -19.60 11.14
CA GLU A 79 -8.72 -18.90 12.24
C GLU A 79 -9.06 -17.45 11.86
N PHE A 80 -8.13 -16.74 11.22
CA PHE A 80 -8.34 -15.36 10.77
C PHE A 80 -9.45 -15.26 9.71
N VAL A 81 -9.45 -16.16 8.72
CA VAL A 81 -10.47 -16.18 7.65
C VAL A 81 -11.86 -16.44 8.22
N GLU A 82 -11.97 -17.37 9.18
CA GLU A 82 -13.25 -17.65 9.84
C GLU A 82 -13.73 -16.44 10.66
N ALA A 83 -12.84 -15.79 11.41
CA ALA A 83 -13.16 -14.57 12.15
C ALA A 83 -13.61 -13.41 11.23
N ASP A 84 -12.91 -13.15 10.13
CA ASP A 84 -13.28 -12.10 9.16
C ASP A 84 -14.64 -12.41 8.51
N ARG A 85 -14.94 -13.70 8.25
CA ARG A 85 -16.23 -14.14 7.70
C ARG A 85 -17.38 -13.95 8.67
N GLN A 86 -17.18 -14.19 9.96
CA GLN A 86 -18.20 -13.98 10.99
C GLN A 86 -18.54 -12.49 11.15
N LEU A 87 -17.52 -11.61 11.11
CA LEU A 87 -17.72 -10.16 11.11
C LEU A 87 -18.50 -9.68 9.88
N SER A 88 -18.40 -10.38 8.74
CA SER A 88 -19.20 -10.08 7.56
C SER A 88 -20.70 -10.40 7.70
N LYS A 89 -21.09 -11.29 8.63
CA LYS A 89 -22.50 -11.66 8.85
C LYS A 89 -23.23 -10.72 9.82
N GLY A 90 -22.49 -10.03 10.70
CA GLY A 90 -23.05 -9.12 11.71
C GLY A 90 -23.13 -7.65 11.28
N GLY A 91 -22.54 -7.29 10.14
CA GLY A 91 -22.60 -5.93 9.60
C GLY A 91 -23.86 -5.70 8.78
N GLU A 92 -24.64 -4.67 9.15
CA GLU A 92 -25.76 -4.15 8.35
C GLU A 92 -25.37 -3.98 6.88
N ARG A 93 -26.36 -4.12 5.99
CA ARG A 93 -26.29 -3.99 4.52
C ARG A 93 -25.61 -2.69 4.07
N ALA A 94 -24.29 -2.62 4.15
CA ALA A 94 -23.48 -1.56 3.57
C ALA A 94 -23.33 -1.87 2.08
N THR A 95 -24.27 -1.31 1.32
CA THR A 95 -24.21 -0.93 -0.11
C THR A 95 -23.19 -1.69 -0.98
N GLU A 96 -23.70 -2.59 -1.82
CA GLU A 96 -23.01 -3.46 -2.79
C GLU A 96 -22.22 -2.73 -3.91
N SER A 97 -21.46 -1.66 -3.63
CA SER A 97 -20.74 -0.92 -4.68
C SER A 97 -19.37 -0.33 -4.32
N SER A 98 -18.90 -0.45 -3.07
CA SER A 98 -17.49 -0.15 -2.78
C SER A 98 -16.65 -1.41 -3.01
N SER A 99 -15.76 -1.36 -4.01
CA SER A 99 -14.77 -2.39 -4.30
C SER A 99 -14.18 -2.94 -3.00
N LEU A 100 -14.27 -4.26 -2.78
CA LEU A 100 -13.75 -4.94 -1.59
C LEU A 100 -12.22 -4.75 -1.50
N ALA A 101 -11.80 -3.65 -0.91
CA ALA A 101 -10.42 -3.31 -0.68
C ALA A 101 -9.97 -3.89 0.66
N SER A 102 -8.77 -4.47 0.69
CA SER A 102 -8.15 -4.93 1.93
C SER A 102 -7.80 -3.76 2.84
N LEU A 103 -7.84 -3.96 4.16
CA LEU A 103 -7.42 -2.97 5.15
C LEU A 103 -5.89 -2.86 5.24
N LEU A 104 -5.27 -2.30 4.20
CA LEU A 104 -3.83 -2.13 4.11
C LEU A 104 -3.32 -1.17 5.19
N SER A 105 -4.03 -0.06 5.43
CA SER A 105 -3.65 0.93 6.45
C SER A 105 -3.57 0.34 7.87
N GLY A 106 -4.52 -0.54 8.21
CA GLY A 106 -4.55 -1.24 9.49
C GLY A 106 -3.34 -2.16 9.67
N SER A 107 -3.06 -2.99 8.65
CA SER A 107 -1.93 -3.92 8.68
C SER A 107 -0.58 -3.21 8.78
N LEU A 108 -0.36 -2.11 8.03
CA LEU A 108 0.85 -1.30 8.14
C LEU A 108 1.01 -0.67 9.52
N SER A 109 -0.09 -0.17 10.10
CA SER A 109 -0.07 0.41 11.44
C SER A 109 0.26 -0.64 12.50
N LEU A 110 -0.30 -1.85 12.41
CA LEU A 110 0.04 -2.97 13.29
C LEU A 110 1.53 -3.35 13.16
N ALA A 111 2.04 -3.45 11.93
CA ALA A 111 3.45 -3.75 11.69
C ALA A 111 4.37 -2.71 12.32
N LEU A 112 4.10 -1.41 12.12
CA LEU A 112 4.89 -0.32 12.69
C LEU A 112 4.82 -0.29 14.21
N CYS A 113 3.64 -0.49 14.80
CA CYS A 113 3.49 -0.60 16.24
C CYS A 113 4.25 -1.79 16.83
N TYR A 114 4.25 -2.94 16.14
CA TYR A 114 5.02 -4.11 16.54
C TYR A 114 6.52 -3.82 16.49
N ILE A 115 7.01 -3.27 15.37
CA ILE A 115 8.42 -2.89 15.20
C ILE A 115 8.85 -1.92 16.31
N GLN A 116 8.02 -0.91 16.61
CA GLN A 116 8.31 0.06 17.67
C GLN A 116 8.34 -0.58 19.06
N ARG A 117 7.49 -1.59 19.31
CA ARG A 117 7.53 -2.38 20.55
C ARG A 117 8.86 -3.12 20.66
N VAL A 118 9.28 -3.82 19.61
CA VAL A 118 10.56 -4.55 19.59
C VAL A 118 11.74 -3.60 19.76
N PHE A 119 11.75 -2.44 19.10
CA PHE A 119 12.78 -1.42 19.29
C PHE A 119 12.89 -0.93 20.74
N ARG A 120 11.78 -0.88 21.48
CA ARG A 120 11.77 -0.41 22.87
C ARG A 120 12.09 -1.51 23.88
N SER A 121 11.80 -2.75 23.54
CA SER A 121 11.99 -3.91 24.43
C SER A 121 13.34 -4.60 24.23
N GLY A 122 13.94 -4.51 23.04
CA GLY A 122 15.17 -5.22 22.68
C GLY A 122 16.45 -4.51 23.17
N THR A 123 17.46 -5.32 23.52
CA THR A 123 18.83 -4.85 23.81
C THR A 123 19.64 -4.60 22.53
N ILE A 124 19.27 -5.26 21.43
CA ILE A 124 19.87 -5.15 20.11
C ILE A 124 18.93 -4.33 19.24
N HIS A 125 19.46 -3.32 18.53
CA HIS A 125 18.67 -2.56 17.56
C HIS A 125 18.32 -3.44 16.35
N PRO A 126 17.04 -3.78 16.14
CA PRO A 126 16.64 -4.56 14.97
C PRO A 126 16.80 -3.73 13.69
N HIS A 127 17.02 -4.41 12.57
CA HIS A 127 16.90 -3.83 11.23
C HIS A 127 15.55 -4.26 10.63
N PRO A 128 14.46 -3.55 10.92
CA PRO A 128 13.13 -3.94 10.46
C PRO A 128 12.99 -3.71 8.96
N ARG A 129 12.15 -4.54 8.34
CA ARG A 129 11.75 -4.41 6.95
C ARG A 129 10.36 -4.95 6.79
N ILE A 130 9.53 -4.25 6.03
CA ILE A 130 8.14 -4.65 5.77
C ILE A 130 8.08 -5.13 4.33
N LEU A 131 7.52 -6.33 4.11
CA LEU A 131 7.19 -6.85 2.79
C LEU A 131 5.67 -6.97 2.66
N CYS A 132 5.09 -6.17 1.78
CA CYS A 132 3.66 -6.18 1.46
C CYS A 132 3.40 -7.09 0.25
N LEU A 133 2.65 -8.17 0.44
CA LEU A 133 2.16 -9.03 -0.64
C LEU A 133 0.68 -8.69 -0.90
N GLN A 134 0.39 -8.02 -2.01
CA GLN A 134 -0.97 -7.54 -2.31
C GLN A 134 -1.55 -8.22 -3.55
N GLY A 135 -2.72 -8.85 -3.39
CA GLY A 135 -3.52 -9.42 -4.49
C GLY A 135 -4.80 -8.62 -4.80
N SER A 136 -5.26 -7.79 -3.87
CA SER A 136 -6.47 -6.98 -3.94
C SER A 136 -6.23 -5.62 -4.62
N PRO A 137 -7.27 -5.00 -5.22
CA PRO A 137 -7.19 -3.62 -5.70
C PRO A 137 -7.11 -2.62 -4.55
N ASP A 138 -6.54 -1.44 -4.83
CA ASP A 138 -6.46 -0.34 -3.86
C ASP A 138 -7.84 0.31 -3.64
N GLY A 139 -8.18 0.54 -2.37
CA GLY A 139 -9.37 1.32 -1.99
C GLY A 139 -9.03 2.80 -1.83
N PRO A 140 -9.55 3.71 -2.67
CA PRO A 140 -9.21 5.14 -2.60
C PRO A 140 -9.63 5.82 -1.29
N GLU A 141 -10.60 5.23 -0.58
CA GLU A 141 -11.07 5.65 0.74
C GLU A 141 -9.95 5.58 1.80
N GLN A 142 -9.01 4.63 1.67
CA GLN A 142 -7.94 4.41 2.65
C GLN A 142 -6.70 5.27 2.41
N TYR A 143 -6.67 6.10 1.36
CA TYR A 143 -5.48 6.85 0.94
C TYR A 143 -4.81 7.61 2.09
N VAL A 144 -5.57 8.40 2.86
CA VAL A 144 -5.01 9.23 3.94
C VAL A 144 -4.37 8.35 5.02
N ALA A 145 -5.05 7.27 5.40
CA ALA A 145 -4.56 6.37 6.43
C ALA A 145 -3.30 5.61 5.97
N VAL A 146 -3.29 5.12 4.71
CA VAL A 146 -2.12 4.45 4.13
C VAL A 146 -0.93 5.42 4.02
N MET A 147 -1.14 6.64 3.52
CA MET A 147 -0.07 7.64 3.40
C MET A 147 0.51 8.05 4.75
N ASN A 148 -0.34 8.23 5.77
CA ASN A 148 0.14 8.50 7.13
C ASN A 148 1.00 7.35 7.67
N ALA A 149 0.63 6.10 7.40
CA ALA A 149 1.44 4.94 7.77
C ALA A 149 2.78 4.91 7.00
N ILE A 150 2.78 5.21 5.70
CA ILE A 150 4.00 5.27 4.88
C ILE A 150 4.95 6.36 5.38
N PHE A 151 4.46 7.58 5.65
CA PHE A 151 5.29 8.65 6.20
C PHE A 151 5.80 8.32 7.61
N SER A 152 5.01 7.60 8.40
CA SER A 152 5.47 7.09 9.69
C SER A 152 6.59 6.06 9.52
N ALA A 153 6.46 5.13 8.57
CA ALA A 153 7.50 4.17 8.23
C ALA A 153 8.79 4.84 7.75
N GLN A 154 8.68 5.86 6.89
CA GLN A 154 9.81 6.66 6.42
C GLN A 154 10.56 7.33 7.58
N ARG A 155 9.82 7.94 8.51
CA ARG A 155 10.40 8.56 9.71
C ARG A 155 11.10 7.56 10.62
N SER A 156 10.56 6.35 10.73
CA SER A 156 11.18 5.24 11.47
C SER A 156 12.28 4.52 10.67
N MET A 157 12.62 4.99 9.47
CA MET A 157 13.61 4.39 8.56
C MET A 157 13.33 2.91 8.26
N VAL A 158 12.05 2.54 8.15
CA VAL A 158 11.63 1.18 7.82
C VAL A 158 11.28 1.10 6.33
N PRO A 159 12.08 0.39 5.51
CA PRO A 159 11.78 0.21 4.09
C PRO A 159 10.54 -0.68 3.92
N ILE A 160 9.64 -0.25 3.04
CA ILE A 160 8.46 -1.01 2.62
C ILE A 160 8.70 -1.54 1.22
N ASP A 161 8.89 -2.83 1.13
CA ASP A 161 8.90 -3.55 -0.13
C ASP A 161 7.52 -4.05 -0.49
N SER A 162 7.26 -4.09 -1.79
CA SER A 162 5.93 -4.36 -2.31
C SER A 162 6.01 -5.37 -3.44
N CYS A 163 5.28 -6.49 -3.29
CA CYS A 163 5.06 -7.45 -4.35
C CYS A 163 3.56 -7.52 -4.65
N VAL A 164 3.18 -7.05 -5.84
CA VAL A 164 1.78 -7.08 -6.26
C VAL A 164 1.54 -8.31 -7.12
N VAL A 165 0.72 -9.24 -6.62
CA VAL A 165 0.28 -10.47 -7.30
C VAL A 165 -1.06 -10.24 -8.02
N GLY A 166 -1.71 -9.10 -7.78
CA GLY A 166 -2.97 -8.73 -8.43
C GLY A 166 -2.81 -8.38 -9.91
N ILE A 167 -3.95 -8.38 -10.62
CA ILE A 167 -4.03 -8.03 -12.05
C ILE A 167 -3.63 -6.57 -12.27
N GLN A 168 -3.96 -5.68 -11.33
CA GLN A 168 -3.71 -4.25 -11.41
C GLN A 168 -2.45 -3.86 -10.62
N HIS A 169 -1.82 -2.75 -11.02
CA HIS A 169 -0.78 -2.14 -10.18
C HIS A 169 -1.41 -1.40 -9.01
N SER A 170 -0.74 -1.41 -7.86
CA SER A 170 -1.12 -0.60 -6.70
C SER A 170 -0.34 0.71 -6.72
N ALA A 171 -1.05 1.84 -6.80
CA ALA A 171 -0.43 3.16 -6.75
C ALA A 171 0.09 3.48 -5.34
N PHE A 172 -0.62 3.02 -4.31
CA PHE A 172 -0.21 3.24 -2.92
C PHE A 172 1.09 2.53 -2.59
N LEU A 173 1.24 1.27 -3.00
CA LEU A 173 2.46 0.51 -2.77
C LEU A 173 3.64 1.00 -3.61
N GLN A 174 3.39 1.51 -4.82
CA GLN A 174 4.43 2.19 -5.61
C GLN A 174 4.96 3.42 -4.88
N GLN A 175 4.07 4.27 -4.37
CA GLN A 175 4.44 5.42 -3.54
C GLN A 175 5.14 4.97 -2.25
N ALA A 176 4.65 3.92 -1.58
CA ALA A 176 5.23 3.39 -0.35
C ALA A 176 6.70 2.99 -0.55
N SER A 177 6.97 2.18 -1.56
CA SER A 177 8.33 1.72 -1.85
C SER A 177 9.23 2.87 -2.29
N HIS A 178 8.73 3.83 -3.07
CA HIS A 178 9.54 4.99 -3.46
C HIS A 178 9.89 5.91 -2.27
N ILE A 179 8.91 6.23 -1.42
CA ILE A 179 9.10 7.15 -0.28
C ILE A 179 10.01 6.54 0.79
N THR A 180 9.89 5.22 1.03
CA THR A 180 10.66 4.52 2.06
C THR A 180 11.99 3.95 1.56
N GLY A 181 12.29 4.06 0.26
CA GLY A 181 13.48 3.46 -0.36
C GLY A 181 13.43 1.94 -0.50
N GLY A 182 12.22 1.36 -0.49
CA GLY A 182 11.98 -0.04 -0.78
C GLY A 182 11.86 -0.36 -2.27
N VAL A 183 11.61 -1.63 -2.58
CA VAL A 183 11.49 -2.17 -3.94
C VAL A 183 10.05 -2.52 -4.26
N TYR A 184 9.56 -2.06 -5.40
CA TYR A 184 8.26 -2.43 -5.94
C TYR A 184 8.43 -3.43 -7.09
N LEU A 185 7.75 -4.57 -7.01
CA LEU A 185 7.74 -5.59 -8.05
C LEU A 185 6.32 -6.06 -8.35
N LYS A 186 6.02 -6.19 -9.64
CA LYS A 186 4.88 -6.95 -10.13
C LYS A 186 5.38 -8.10 -11.00
N PRO A 187 5.30 -9.35 -10.54
CA PRO A 187 5.69 -10.50 -11.34
C PRO A 187 4.87 -10.60 -12.62
N GLN A 188 5.53 -10.86 -13.76
CA GLN A 188 4.83 -11.11 -15.03
C GLN A 188 4.26 -12.53 -15.09
N GLN A 189 4.95 -13.48 -14.45
CA GLN A 189 4.55 -14.87 -14.34
C GLN A 189 4.37 -15.24 -12.88
N HIS A 190 3.14 -15.62 -12.51
CA HIS A 190 2.81 -15.96 -11.12
C HIS A 190 3.33 -17.35 -10.70
N ASP A 191 3.53 -18.27 -11.65
CA ASP A 191 4.04 -19.63 -11.36
C ASP A 191 5.50 -19.62 -10.85
N GLY A 192 6.25 -18.57 -11.17
CA GLY A 192 7.63 -18.34 -10.71
C GLY A 192 7.75 -17.44 -9.49
N LEU A 193 6.67 -17.23 -8.71
CA LEU A 193 6.64 -16.24 -7.64
C LEU A 193 7.78 -16.41 -6.62
N LEU A 194 8.07 -17.65 -6.21
CA LEU A 194 9.18 -17.93 -5.28
C LEU A 194 10.53 -17.41 -5.80
N GLN A 195 10.82 -17.55 -7.09
CA GLN A 195 12.05 -17.05 -7.69
C GLN A 195 12.16 -15.53 -7.56
N TYR A 196 11.07 -14.80 -7.84
CA TYR A 196 11.02 -13.36 -7.66
C TYR A 196 11.18 -12.96 -6.20
N LEU A 197 10.50 -13.68 -5.28
CA LEU A 197 10.60 -13.41 -3.85
C LEU A 197 12.02 -13.60 -3.33
N SER A 198 12.64 -14.72 -3.65
CA SER A 198 14.00 -15.02 -3.21
C SER A 198 15.03 -14.07 -3.79
N MET A 199 14.98 -13.77 -5.10
CA MET A 199 16.01 -12.95 -5.74
C MET A 199 15.96 -11.48 -5.31
N VAL A 200 14.76 -10.92 -5.14
CA VAL A 200 14.58 -9.48 -4.88
C VAL A 200 14.40 -9.18 -3.39
N PHE A 201 13.69 -10.05 -2.67
CA PHE A 201 13.27 -9.77 -1.31
C PHE A 201 14.00 -10.58 -0.24
N ALA A 202 14.81 -11.60 -0.57
CA ALA A 202 15.60 -12.30 0.46
C ALA A 202 16.85 -11.53 0.89
N THR A 203 17.32 -10.60 0.06
CA THR A 203 18.57 -9.87 0.29
C THR A 203 18.39 -8.77 1.33
N ASP A 204 19.40 -8.60 2.19
CA ASP A 204 19.45 -7.53 3.17
C ASP A 204 19.67 -6.16 2.52
N LEU A 205 19.39 -5.08 3.26
CA LEU A 205 19.42 -3.72 2.73
C LEU A 205 20.81 -3.29 2.23
N GLN A 206 21.89 -3.80 2.82
CA GLN A 206 23.25 -3.45 2.39
C GLN A 206 23.59 -4.15 1.08
N SER A 207 23.34 -5.46 1.00
CA SER A 207 23.61 -6.27 -0.19
C SER A 207 22.85 -5.78 -1.43
N ARG A 208 21.67 -5.17 -1.25
CA ARG A 208 20.88 -4.57 -2.34
C ARG A 208 21.63 -3.49 -3.12
N SER A 209 22.53 -2.75 -2.48
CA SER A 209 23.32 -1.71 -3.16
C SER A 209 24.27 -2.28 -4.21
N PHE A 210 24.64 -3.55 -4.09
CA PHE A 210 25.52 -4.26 -5.03
C PHE A 210 24.73 -5.02 -6.10
N LEU A 211 23.40 -5.12 -5.96
CA LEU A 211 22.54 -5.87 -6.88
C LEU A 211 21.80 -4.91 -7.80
N GLN A 212 21.70 -5.29 -9.08
CA GLN A 212 20.84 -4.59 -10.02
C GLN A 212 19.39 -5.04 -9.82
N LEU A 213 18.69 -4.34 -8.94
CA LEU A 213 17.28 -4.60 -8.66
C LEU A 213 16.39 -3.95 -9.74
N PRO A 214 15.14 -4.45 -9.90
CA PRO A 214 14.16 -3.85 -10.79
C PRO A 214 14.02 -2.36 -10.50
N LYS A 215 14.21 -1.53 -11.53
CA LYS A 215 14.07 -0.08 -11.36
C LYS A 215 12.63 0.26 -11.00
N PRO A 216 12.39 1.20 -10.08
CA PRO A 216 11.05 1.67 -9.78
C PRO A 216 10.42 2.20 -11.07
N ALA A 217 9.28 1.63 -11.46
CA ALA A 217 8.45 2.20 -12.51
C ALA A 217 8.02 3.62 -12.09
N GLY A 218 7.84 4.52 -13.06
CA GLY A 218 7.41 5.90 -12.79
C GLY A 218 6.19 5.91 -11.86
N VAL A 219 6.36 6.49 -10.67
CA VAL A 219 5.32 6.52 -9.65
C VAL A 219 4.36 7.67 -9.95
N ASP A 220 3.07 7.37 -9.87
CA ASP A 220 2.02 8.38 -10.04
C ASP A 220 1.79 9.13 -8.72
N PHE A 221 2.20 10.40 -8.65
CA PHE A 221 2.01 11.29 -7.49
C PHE A 221 0.78 12.19 -7.61
N ARG A 222 -0.13 11.91 -8.55
CA ARG A 222 -1.32 12.74 -8.72
C ARG A 222 -2.17 12.72 -7.46
N ALA A 223 -2.60 13.92 -7.06
CA ALA A 223 -3.46 14.08 -5.91
C ALA A 223 -4.86 13.51 -6.18
N SER A 224 -5.45 12.89 -5.18
CA SER A 224 -6.86 12.48 -5.20
C SER A 224 -7.72 13.58 -4.57
N CYS A 225 -8.77 14.00 -5.26
CA CYS A 225 -9.68 15.03 -4.75
C CYS A 225 -10.48 14.51 -3.54
N PHE A 226 -10.68 15.35 -2.53
CA PHE A 226 -11.48 14.98 -1.34
C PHE A 226 -12.98 14.86 -1.64
N CYS A 227 -13.48 15.49 -2.72
CA CYS A 227 -14.88 15.41 -3.16
C CYS A 227 -15.26 14.01 -3.63
N HIS A 228 -14.51 13.46 -4.58
CA HIS A 228 -14.88 12.24 -5.31
C HIS A 228 -13.88 11.11 -5.15
N LYS A 229 -12.75 11.34 -4.46
CA LYS A 229 -11.65 10.39 -4.28
C LYS A 229 -11.04 9.88 -5.60
N LYS A 230 -11.16 10.68 -6.66
CA LYS A 230 -10.54 10.44 -7.97
C LYS A 230 -9.25 11.24 -8.10
N THR A 231 -8.28 10.67 -8.80
CA THR A 231 -7.04 11.34 -9.17
C THR A 231 -7.33 12.52 -10.09
N ILE A 232 -6.63 13.64 -9.86
CA ILE A 232 -6.75 14.87 -10.64
C ILE A 232 -5.36 15.44 -10.97
N ASP A 233 -5.22 16.03 -12.15
CA ASP A 233 -3.98 16.70 -12.57
C ASP A 233 -3.92 18.17 -12.11
N ARG A 234 -5.09 18.82 -12.03
CA ARG A 234 -5.24 20.21 -11.55
C ARG A 234 -6.31 20.25 -10.47
N GLY A 235 -5.99 20.85 -9.34
CA GLY A 235 -6.89 20.96 -8.19
C GLY A 235 -6.73 22.28 -7.43
N TYR A 236 -7.75 22.62 -6.64
CA TYR A 236 -7.77 23.77 -5.76
C TYR A 236 -7.45 23.33 -4.34
N VAL A 237 -6.53 24.01 -3.66
CA VAL A 237 -6.08 23.64 -2.31
C VAL A 237 -6.67 24.61 -1.29
N CYS A 238 -7.21 24.09 -0.18
CA CYS A 238 -7.60 24.92 0.94
C CYS A 238 -6.38 25.46 1.68
N SER A 239 -6.28 26.77 1.85
CA SER A 239 -5.17 27.39 2.61
C SER A 239 -5.16 27.07 4.10
N VAL A 240 -6.29 26.60 4.66
CA VAL A 240 -6.42 26.31 6.10
C VAL A 240 -6.10 24.85 6.40
N CYS A 241 -6.74 23.91 5.70
CA CYS A 241 -6.60 22.47 5.99
C CYS A 241 -5.88 21.67 4.90
N LEU A 242 -5.35 22.32 3.86
CA LEU A 242 -4.64 21.69 2.74
C LEU A 242 -5.45 20.62 1.96
N SER A 243 -6.78 20.59 2.15
CA SER A 243 -7.66 19.70 1.40
C SER A 243 -7.72 20.11 -0.08
N ILE A 244 -7.70 19.10 -0.96
CA ILE A 244 -7.61 19.27 -2.42
C ILE A 244 -8.97 18.99 -3.06
N PHE A 245 -9.45 19.93 -3.89
CA PHE A 245 -10.74 19.88 -4.56
C PHE A 245 -10.59 19.90 -6.08
N CYS A 246 -11.48 19.20 -6.79
CA CYS A 246 -11.48 19.16 -8.25
C CYS A 246 -12.10 20.41 -8.89
N LYS A 247 -12.93 21.16 -8.15
CA LYS A 247 -13.63 22.37 -8.60
C LYS A 247 -13.52 23.44 -7.51
N PRO A 248 -13.61 24.74 -7.87
CA PRO A 248 -13.63 25.80 -6.88
C PRO A 248 -14.96 25.75 -6.11
N HIS A 249 -14.88 25.76 -4.79
CA HIS A 249 -16.05 25.86 -3.90
C HIS A 249 -16.02 27.21 -3.16
N LYS A 250 -17.16 27.67 -2.66
CA LYS A 250 -17.24 28.88 -1.81
C LYS A 250 -16.89 28.61 -0.35
N LYS A 251 -17.11 27.37 0.11
CA LYS A 251 -16.76 26.89 1.44
C LYS A 251 -16.00 25.58 1.35
N CYS A 252 -15.07 25.35 2.26
CA CYS A 252 -14.37 24.08 2.38
C CYS A 252 -15.29 23.01 2.97
N SER A 253 -15.47 21.88 2.29
CA SER A 253 -16.27 20.76 2.81
C SER A 253 -15.63 20.03 3.99
N THR A 254 -14.33 20.24 4.23
CA THR A 254 -13.59 19.57 5.32
C THR A 254 -13.51 20.42 6.58
N CYS A 255 -13.12 21.70 6.48
CA CYS A 255 -12.94 22.58 7.64
C CYS A 255 -14.00 23.70 7.76
N GLY A 256 -14.91 23.82 6.80
CA GLY A 256 -15.98 24.84 6.82
C GLY A 256 -15.53 26.27 6.52
N SER A 257 -14.24 26.51 6.26
CA SER A 257 -13.71 27.85 5.97
C SER A 257 -14.26 28.42 4.66
N ASP A 258 -14.61 29.70 4.67
CA ASP A 258 -15.07 30.42 3.49
C ASP A 258 -13.88 30.81 2.61
N PHE A 259 -13.90 30.38 1.36
CA PHE A 259 -12.92 30.78 0.37
C PHE A 259 -13.25 32.20 -0.07
N LYS A 260 -12.49 33.18 0.41
CA LYS A 260 -12.55 34.55 -0.12
C LYS A 260 -12.20 34.47 -1.60
N GLN A 261 -13.19 34.72 -2.47
CA GLN A 261 -12.93 34.91 -3.89
C GLN A 261 -12.00 36.12 -4.01
N SER A 262 -10.82 35.91 -4.59
CA SER A 262 -10.05 37.02 -5.16
C SER A 262 -10.96 37.72 -6.18
N PRO A 263 -11.07 39.06 -6.19
CA PRO A 263 -11.86 39.75 -7.19
C PRO A 263 -11.15 39.65 -8.54
N ALA A 264 -11.53 38.66 -9.35
CA ALA A 264 -11.12 38.56 -10.74
C ALA A 264 -12.28 37.96 -11.54
N ASP A 265 -13.26 38.83 -11.82
CA ASP A 265 -13.94 38.95 -13.13
C ASP A 265 -14.98 40.09 -13.05
N SER A 266 -14.50 41.29 -12.71
CA SER A 266 -15.25 42.54 -12.90
C SER A 266 -14.44 43.46 -13.82
N ASN A 267 -14.17 43.01 -15.04
CA ASN A 267 -13.65 43.90 -16.09
C ASN A 267 -14.38 43.68 -17.42
N SER A 268 -15.71 43.81 -17.36
CA SER A 268 -16.52 44.03 -18.54
C SER A 268 -17.72 44.90 -18.15
N LYS A 269 -17.72 46.13 -18.67
CA LYS A 269 -18.73 47.21 -18.53
C LYS A 269 -18.48 48.24 -17.42
N ALA A 270 -17.61 49.20 -17.72
CA ALA A 270 -17.79 50.58 -17.28
C ALA A 270 -17.61 51.48 -18.51
N ASP A 271 -18.73 51.75 -19.19
CA ASP A 271 -18.84 52.70 -20.29
C ASP A 271 -18.71 54.12 -19.70
N GLY A 272 -17.50 54.66 -19.72
CA GLY A 272 -17.19 55.99 -19.24
C GLY A 272 -17.52 57.04 -20.29
N LYS A 273 -18.73 57.63 -20.19
CA LYS A 273 -19.13 58.85 -20.91
C LYS A 273 -18.04 59.92 -20.81
N ARG A 274 -17.41 60.21 -21.95
CA ARG A 274 -16.49 61.33 -22.20
C ARG A 274 -17.23 62.65 -21.94
N LYS A 275 -16.84 63.42 -20.94
CA LYS A 275 -17.20 64.85 -20.82
C LYS A 275 -16.26 65.66 -21.71
N THR A 276 -16.82 66.43 -22.64
CA THR A 276 -16.15 67.47 -23.41
C THR A 276 -15.78 68.65 -22.49
N PRO A 277 -14.67 69.38 -22.76
CA PRO A 277 -14.41 70.67 -22.12
C PRO A 277 -15.10 71.78 -22.91
N ASP A 278 -15.87 72.62 -22.22
CA ASP A 278 -16.36 73.90 -22.75
C ASP A 278 -15.31 75.01 -22.49
N ALA A 279 -15.12 75.80 -23.55
CA ALA A 279 -14.61 77.18 -23.69
C ALA A 279 -13.75 77.80 -22.58
#